data_AF-A0A531KGH1-F1
#
_entry.id   AF-A0A531KGH1-F1
#
_cell.length_a   1.000
_cell.length_b   1.000
_cell.length_c   1.000
_cell.angle_alpha   90.00
_cell.angle_beta   90.00
_cell.angle_gamma   90.00
#
_symmetry.space_group_name_H-M   'P 1'
#
loop_
_entity.id
_entity.type
_entity.pdbx_description
1 polymer ?
#
loop_
_entity_poly.entity_id
_entity_poly.type
_entity_poly.pdbx_seq_one_letter_code
_entity_poly.pdbx_strand_id
1 'polypeptide(L)'
;LGWMAAGTSEWGTDRRHAGELIADALNSRVPQIFDTVKEGHAEKRVLNVVDTEAAKEKLQKIKTAFQNWIWSDPDRTDRLARVYNDRFNNIAPRRFNGDHLQLPGASGAFSLYGHQKRGIWRIVSAGSTYLAHAVGAGKTMTIAAGVMEQRRLGLIAKAMLVVPGHCLA
;
A
#
# COMPACT_ATOMS: atom_id res chain seq x y z
N LEU A 1 24.80 -20.25 5.81
CA LEU A 1 23.63 -21.17 5.83
C LEU A 1 23.72 -22.26 4.77
N GLY A 2 24.19 -21.99 3.54
CA GLY A 2 24.33 -23.00 2.49
C GLY A 2 25.32 -24.14 2.72
N TRP A 3 26.15 -24.08 3.77
CA TRP A 3 27.14 -25.11 4.13
C TRP A 3 26.69 -26.03 5.27
N MET A 4 25.48 -25.81 5.81
CA MET A 4 24.92 -26.64 6.89
C MET A 4 23.81 -27.52 6.34
N ALA A 5 23.81 -28.80 6.70
CA ALA A 5 22.81 -29.75 6.25
C ALA A 5 21.37 -29.26 6.52
N ALA A 6 21.09 -28.71 7.70
CA ALA A 6 19.76 -28.16 8.02
C ALA A 6 19.39 -26.96 7.13
N GLY A 7 20.37 -26.18 6.67
CA GLY A 7 20.17 -25.02 5.80
C GLY A 7 19.87 -25.36 4.34
N THR A 8 20.21 -26.58 3.89
CA THR A 8 19.96 -27.06 2.52
C THR A 8 18.88 -28.15 2.44
N SER A 9 18.40 -28.67 3.58
CA SER A 9 17.37 -29.71 3.61
C SER A 9 16.14 -29.34 4.44
N GLU A 10 16.32 -28.98 5.70
CA GLU A 10 15.21 -28.74 6.61
C GLU A 10 14.55 -27.39 6.33
N TRP A 11 15.37 -26.34 6.21
CA TRP A 11 14.98 -24.93 6.07
C TRP A 11 15.24 -24.38 4.66
N GLY A 12 15.75 -25.21 3.76
CA GLY A 12 16.02 -24.85 2.38
C GLY A 12 15.99 -26.07 1.48
N THR A 13 16.41 -25.87 0.24
CA THR A 13 16.66 -26.95 -0.72
C THR A 13 18.11 -26.87 -1.18
N ASP A 14 18.61 -27.91 -1.83
CA ASP A 14 19.97 -27.93 -2.38
C ASP A 14 20.21 -26.79 -3.38
N ARG A 15 19.14 -26.38 -4.10
CA ARG A 15 19.19 -25.32 -5.12
C ARG A 15 18.78 -23.95 -4.63
N ARG A 16 18.27 -23.84 -3.40
CA ARG A 16 17.94 -22.57 -2.74
C ARG A 16 17.99 -22.73 -1.24
N HIS A 17 19.13 -22.37 -0.68
CA HIS A 17 19.38 -22.62 0.74
C HIS A 17 18.61 -21.63 1.63
N ALA A 18 18.46 -21.96 2.92
CA ALA A 18 17.67 -21.19 3.88
C ALA A 18 17.97 -19.67 3.91
N GLY A 19 19.24 -19.28 3.74
CA GLY A 19 19.62 -17.86 3.70
C GLY A 19 19.03 -17.08 2.52
N GLU A 20 18.92 -17.69 1.34
CA GLU A 20 18.28 -17.09 0.17
C GLU A 20 16.78 -17.01 0.37
N LEU A 21 16.17 -18.05 0.95
CA LEU A 21 14.75 -18.05 1.28
C LEU A 21 14.39 -17.00 2.34
N ILE A 22 15.27 -16.76 3.33
CA ILE A 22 15.10 -15.64 4.27
C ILE A 22 15.18 -14.30 3.53
N ALA A 23 16.15 -14.13 2.63
CA ALA A 23 16.24 -12.92 1.81
C ALA A 23 14.99 -12.73 0.92
N ASP A 24 14.44 -13.81 0.38
CA ASP A 24 13.18 -13.79 -0.37
C ASP A 24 12.01 -13.36 0.52
N ALA A 25 11.91 -13.91 1.74
CA ALA A 25 10.87 -13.57 2.70
C ALA A 25 10.89 -12.09 3.07
N LEU A 26 12.06 -11.54 3.35
CA LEU A 26 12.25 -10.14 3.74
C LEU A 26 11.93 -9.17 2.60
N ASN A 27 12.04 -9.61 1.34
CA ASN A 27 11.78 -8.80 0.16
C ASN A 27 10.43 -9.13 -0.52
N SER A 28 9.57 -9.90 0.13
CA SER A 28 8.29 -10.37 -0.43
C SER A 28 8.43 -11.04 -1.81
N ARG A 29 9.55 -11.73 -2.05
CA ARG A 29 9.80 -12.47 -3.30
C ARG A 29 9.36 -13.92 -3.17
N VAL A 30 8.88 -14.47 -4.26
CA VAL A 30 8.55 -15.90 -4.39
C VAL A 30 9.72 -16.59 -5.09
N PRO A 31 10.31 -17.66 -4.52
CA PRO A 31 11.43 -18.34 -5.13
C PRO A 31 10.99 -18.97 -6.46
N GLN A 32 11.89 -18.92 -7.45
CA GLN A 32 11.74 -19.55 -8.75
C GLN A 32 13.06 -20.23 -9.10
N ILE A 33 13.00 -21.51 -9.41
CA ILE A 33 14.16 -22.33 -9.78
C ILE A 33 14.05 -22.64 -11.27
N PHE A 34 15.15 -22.43 -11.99
CA PHE A 34 15.20 -22.64 -13.44
C PHE A 34 16.28 -23.66 -13.78
N ASP A 35 15.95 -24.56 -14.69
CA ASP A 35 16.89 -25.45 -15.36
C ASP A 35 17.37 -24.82 -16.66
N THR A 36 18.62 -25.11 -17.01
CA THR A 36 19.18 -24.74 -18.30
C THR A 36 19.17 -25.96 -19.20
N VAL A 37 18.40 -25.90 -20.28
CA VAL A 37 18.33 -26.95 -21.31
C VAL A 37 18.98 -26.42 -22.58
N LYS A 38 19.87 -27.22 -23.19
CA LYS A 38 20.48 -26.89 -24.49
C LYS A 38 19.55 -27.33 -25.61
N GLU A 39 19.08 -26.39 -26.41
CA GLU A 39 18.41 -26.64 -27.69
C GLU A 39 19.38 -26.23 -28.82
N GLY A 40 20.16 -27.19 -29.33
CA GLY A 40 21.16 -26.95 -30.36
C GLY A 40 22.30 -26.03 -29.88
N HIS A 41 22.46 -24.87 -30.51
CA HIS A 41 23.46 -23.86 -30.12
C HIS A 41 22.94 -22.83 -29.10
N ALA A 42 21.67 -22.92 -28.68
CA ALA A 42 21.05 -21.98 -27.76
C ALA A 42 20.77 -22.61 -26.38
N GLU A 43 20.98 -21.83 -25.32
CA GLU A 43 20.58 -22.21 -23.96
C GLU A 43 19.23 -21.58 -23.62
N LYS A 44 18.29 -22.41 -23.17
CA LYS A 44 16.96 -21.99 -22.74
C LYS A 44 16.78 -22.27 -21.26
N ARG A 45 16.27 -21.27 -20.53
CA ARG A 45 15.88 -21.42 -19.12
C ARG A 45 14.43 -21.86 -19.03
N VAL A 46 14.21 -23.01 -18.39
CA VAL A 46 12.87 -23.58 -18.15
C VAL A 46 12.60 -23.59 -16.66
N LEU A 47 11.41 -23.16 -16.23
CA LEU A 47 11.06 -23.18 -14.81
C LEU A 47 10.95 -24.63 -14.33
N ASN A 48 11.74 -24.99 -13.32
CA ASN A 48 11.62 -26.26 -12.64
C ASN A 48 10.49 -26.16 -11.62
N VAL A 49 9.32 -26.70 -11.97
CA VAL A 49 8.12 -26.61 -11.13
C VAL A 49 8.33 -27.34 -9.79
N VAL A 50 8.96 -28.52 -9.82
CA VAL A 50 9.15 -29.36 -8.63
C VAL A 50 10.04 -28.66 -7.60
N ASP A 51 11.23 -28.20 -8.00
CA ASP A 51 12.16 -27.52 -7.09
C ASP A 51 11.63 -26.15 -6.66
N THR A 52 10.85 -25.49 -7.53
CA THR A 52 10.18 -24.23 -7.18
C THR A 52 9.12 -24.43 -6.10
N GLU A 53 8.28 -25.45 -6.21
CA GLU A 53 7.28 -25.77 -5.19
C GLU A 53 7.94 -26.20 -3.87
N ALA A 54 9.01 -27.01 -3.93
CA ALA A 54 9.78 -27.38 -2.76
C ALA A 54 10.36 -26.13 -2.06
N ALA A 55 10.96 -25.20 -2.81
CA ALA A 55 11.48 -23.94 -2.26
C ALA A 55 10.37 -23.06 -1.66
N LYS A 56 9.18 -23.01 -2.27
CA LYS A 56 8.01 -22.29 -1.72
C LYS A 56 7.53 -22.90 -0.40
N GLU A 57 7.50 -24.22 -0.31
CA GLU A 57 7.13 -24.92 0.93
C GLU A 57 8.12 -24.57 2.06
N LYS A 58 9.42 -24.59 1.78
CA LYS A 58 10.46 -24.18 2.75
C LYS A 58 10.34 -22.71 3.14
N LEU A 59 10.07 -21.82 2.18
CA LEU A 59 9.79 -20.41 2.48
C LEU A 59 8.59 -20.27 3.42
N GLN A 60 7.50 -21.01 3.17
CA GLN A 60 6.32 -20.97 4.02
C GLN A 60 6.62 -21.52 5.41
N LYS A 61 7.38 -22.61 5.52
CA LYS A 61 7.85 -23.14 6.81
C LYS A 61 8.64 -22.09 7.60
N ILE A 62 9.58 -21.38 6.95
CA ILE A 62 10.35 -20.29 7.57
C ILE A 62 9.42 -19.19 8.09
N LYS A 63 8.46 -18.74 7.27
CA LYS A 63 7.50 -17.69 7.65
C LYS A 63 6.67 -18.11 8.86
N THR A 64 6.12 -19.32 8.87
CA THR A 64 5.34 -19.85 10.00
C THR A 64 6.19 -19.97 11.26
N ALA A 65 7.42 -20.51 11.14
CA ALA A 65 8.32 -20.63 12.29
C ALA A 65 8.69 -19.26 12.87
N PHE A 66 8.94 -18.26 12.02
CA PHE A 66 9.21 -16.90 12.45
C PHE A 66 8.01 -16.24 13.13
N GLN A 67 6.80 -16.43 12.61
CA GLN A 67 5.58 -15.94 13.27
C GLN A 67 5.41 -16.57 14.66
N ASN A 68 5.48 -17.89 14.75
CA ASN A 68 5.40 -18.60 16.03
C ASN A 68 6.49 -18.14 16.99
N TRP A 69 7.71 -17.95 16.47
CA TRP A 69 8.83 -17.44 17.25
C TRP A 69 8.53 -16.03 17.75
N ILE A 70 8.04 -15.08 16.95
CA ILE A 70 7.74 -13.73 17.47
C ILE A 70 6.82 -13.81 18.68
N TRP A 71 5.69 -14.52 18.55
CA TRP A 71 4.59 -14.52 19.52
C TRP A 71 4.79 -15.44 20.72
N SER A 72 5.81 -16.30 20.73
CA SER A 72 6.03 -17.24 21.84
C SER A 72 6.65 -16.62 23.10
N ASP A 73 7.07 -15.35 23.03
CA ASP A 73 7.65 -14.60 24.15
C ASP A 73 6.98 -13.21 24.20
N PRO A 74 6.20 -12.92 25.27
CA PRO A 74 5.56 -11.62 25.44
C PRO A 74 6.54 -10.43 25.45
N ASP A 75 7.70 -10.57 26.11
CA ASP A 75 8.67 -9.46 26.23
C ASP A 75 9.29 -9.12 24.87
N ARG A 76 9.61 -10.15 24.08
CA ARG A 76 10.05 -9.96 22.69
C ARG A 76 8.95 -9.34 21.84
N THR A 77 7.72 -9.83 21.98
CA THR A 77 6.56 -9.33 21.22
C THR A 77 6.40 -7.83 21.44
N ASP A 78 6.33 -7.40 22.69
CA ASP A 78 6.12 -6.00 23.05
C ASP A 78 7.28 -5.12 22.57
N ARG A 79 8.53 -5.59 22.71
CA ARG A 79 9.71 -4.87 22.23
C ARG A 79 9.68 -4.68 20.71
N LEU A 80 9.39 -5.73 19.95
CA LEU A 80 9.36 -5.66 18.48
C LEU A 80 8.17 -4.85 17.96
N ALA A 81 6.99 -4.99 18.59
CA ALA A 81 5.81 -4.20 18.27
C ALA A 81 6.06 -2.70 18.50
N ARG A 82 6.72 -2.34 19.61
CA ARG A 82 7.11 -0.95 19.88
C ARG A 82 8.08 -0.42 18.83
N VAL A 83 9.15 -1.16 18.50
CA VAL A 83 10.09 -0.77 17.44
C VAL A 83 9.39 -0.58 16.11
N TYR A 84 8.45 -1.46 15.76
CA TYR A 84 7.68 -1.34 14.53
C TYR A 84 6.81 -0.08 14.54
N ASN A 85 6.10 0.17 15.64
CA ASN A 85 5.25 1.35 15.77
C ASN A 85 6.04 2.66 15.72
N ASP A 86 7.16 2.73 16.44
CA ASP A 86 7.99 3.94 16.50
C ASP A 86 8.67 4.25 15.16
N ARG A 87 9.00 3.22 14.36
CA ARG A 87 9.71 3.38 13.08
C ARG A 87 8.79 3.49 11.87
N PHE A 88 7.70 2.73 11.83
CA PHE A 88 6.89 2.56 10.62
C PHE A 88 5.44 2.99 10.80
N ASN A 89 4.85 2.78 11.98
CA ASN A 89 3.47 3.15 12.28
C ASN A 89 3.39 4.35 13.24
N ASN A 90 4.19 5.38 12.93
CA ASN A 90 4.32 6.60 13.75
C ASN A 90 3.64 7.83 13.13
N ILE A 91 3.09 7.71 11.92
CA ILE A 91 2.35 8.79 11.26
C ILE A 91 0.86 8.56 11.45
N ALA A 92 0.23 9.39 12.28
CA ALA A 92 -1.23 9.47 12.35
C ALA A 92 -1.75 10.35 11.21
N PRO A 93 -2.56 9.82 10.25
CA PRO A 93 -3.12 10.64 9.19
C PRO A 93 -4.00 11.75 9.78
N ARG A 94 -3.81 12.98 9.30
CA ARG A 94 -4.64 14.11 9.71
C ARG A 94 -6.11 13.81 9.41
N ARG A 95 -6.97 13.90 10.43
CA ARG A 95 -8.42 13.82 10.26
C ARG A 95 -8.98 15.19 9.92
N PHE A 96 -9.77 15.28 8.85
CA PHE A 96 -10.40 16.51 8.42
C PHE A 96 -11.88 16.48 8.81
N ASN A 97 -12.31 17.44 9.64
CA ASN A 97 -13.72 17.66 9.97
C ASN A 97 -14.20 18.93 9.26
N GLY A 98 -15.23 18.83 8.42
CA GLY A 98 -15.81 19.97 7.70
C GLY A 98 -17.17 20.42 8.23
N ASP A 99 -17.65 19.91 9.35
CA ASP A 99 -19.01 20.18 9.86
C ASP A 99 -19.21 21.66 10.23
N HIS A 100 -18.12 22.36 10.55
CA HIS A 100 -18.09 23.79 10.84
C HIS A 100 -18.25 24.68 9.59
N LEU A 101 -18.16 24.12 8.38
CA LEU A 101 -18.24 24.88 7.14
C LEU A 101 -19.67 25.38 6.90
N GLN A 102 -19.79 26.71 6.76
CA GLN A 102 -21.05 27.39 6.48
C GLN A 102 -21.32 27.59 4.99
N LEU A 103 -20.28 27.60 4.15
CA LEU A 103 -20.34 27.66 2.68
C LEU A 103 -21.36 28.69 2.13
N PRO A 104 -21.22 29.98 2.50
CA PRO A 104 -22.14 31.02 2.06
C PRO A 104 -22.12 31.16 0.53
N GLY A 105 -23.30 31.32 -0.08
CA GLY A 105 -23.46 31.33 -1.54
C GLY A 105 -23.66 29.94 -2.16
N ALA A 106 -23.60 28.86 -1.37
CA ALA A 106 -24.13 27.57 -1.80
C ALA A 106 -25.65 27.65 -1.97
N SER A 107 -26.18 26.96 -2.99
CA SER A 107 -27.63 26.89 -3.20
C SER A 107 -28.31 26.22 -2.01
N GLY A 108 -29.40 26.81 -1.51
CA GLY A 108 -30.24 26.21 -0.48
C GLY A 108 -31.05 25.00 -0.96
N ALA A 109 -31.03 24.70 -2.26
CA ALA A 109 -31.78 23.58 -2.84
C ALA A 109 -31.23 22.21 -2.43
N PHE A 110 -30.02 22.13 -1.89
CA PHE A 110 -29.42 20.89 -1.42
C PHE A 110 -28.48 21.13 -0.25
N SER A 111 -28.30 20.10 0.58
CA SER A 111 -27.29 20.09 1.64
C SER A 111 -26.15 19.14 1.28
N LEU A 112 -24.92 19.60 1.46
CA LEU A 112 -23.74 18.75 1.25
C LEU A 112 -23.64 17.70 2.36
N TYR A 113 -23.38 16.46 1.96
CA TYR A 113 -23.13 15.36 2.88
C TYR A 113 -21.85 15.57 3.67
N GLY A 114 -21.75 14.95 4.85
CA GLY A 114 -20.59 15.06 5.73
C GLY A 114 -19.27 14.68 5.03
N HIS A 115 -19.25 13.67 4.16
CA HIS A 115 -18.03 13.31 3.41
C HIS A 115 -17.60 14.39 2.41
N GLN A 116 -18.55 15.11 1.81
CA GLN A 116 -18.25 16.22 0.91
C GLN A 116 -17.69 17.40 1.71
N LYS A 117 -18.31 17.75 2.85
CA LYS A 117 -17.80 18.79 3.76
C LYS A 117 -16.37 18.49 4.24
N ARG A 118 -16.09 17.23 4.62
CA ARG A 118 -14.73 16.79 4.96
C ARG A 118 -13.76 16.93 3.78
N GLY A 119 -14.19 16.57 2.57
CA GLY A 119 -13.39 16.74 1.35
C GLY A 119 -13.07 18.20 1.04
N ILE A 120 -14.05 19.09 1.19
CA ILE A 120 -13.90 20.54 1.03
C ILE A 120 -12.89 21.07 2.04
N TRP A 121 -13.06 20.74 3.33
CA TRP A 121 -12.14 21.18 4.37
C TRP A 121 -10.71 20.67 4.14
N ARG A 122 -10.56 19.44 3.65
CA ARG A 122 -9.26 18.88 3.27
C ARG A 122 -8.60 19.68 2.16
N ILE A 123 -9.32 20.01 1.09
CA ILE A 123 -8.83 20.87 0.01
C ILE A 123 -8.35 22.22 0.57
N VAL A 124 -9.18 22.88 1.38
CA VAL A 124 -8.90 24.21 1.93
C VAL A 124 -7.67 24.18 2.86
N SER A 125 -7.57 23.18 3.74
CA SER A 125 -6.58 23.16 4.84
C SER A 125 -5.28 22.41 4.53
N ALA A 126 -5.24 21.57 3.50
CA ALA A 126 -4.06 20.82 3.08
C ALA A 126 -3.58 21.18 1.66
N GLY A 127 -4.37 21.90 0.87
CA GLY A 127 -4.04 22.21 -0.52
C GLY A 127 -4.11 20.96 -1.40
N SER A 128 -2.95 20.46 -1.86
CA SER A 128 -2.82 19.29 -2.74
C SER A 128 -3.57 18.07 -2.20
N THR A 129 -4.74 17.80 -2.78
CA THR A 129 -5.69 16.80 -2.27
C THR A 129 -6.17 15.88 -3.38
N TYR A 130 -6.04 14.57 -3.15
CA TYR A 130 -6.65 13.55 -3.99
C TYR A 130 -7.99 13.09 -3.41
N LEU A 131 -9.08 13.23 -4.16
CA LEU A 131 -10.44 12.85 -3.77
C LEU A 131 -10.89 11.54 -4.44
N ALA A 132 -10.50 10.41 -3.85
CA ALA A 132 -10.85 9.07 -4.32
C ALA A 132 -12.25 8.59 -3.83
N HIS A 133 -13.29 9.41 -3.96
CA HIS A 133 -14.65 8.95 -3.64
C HIS A 133 -15.22 8.07 -4.77
N ALA A 134 -16.15 7.18 -4.45
CA ALA A 134 -16.87 6.36 -5.41
C ALA A 134 -17.56 7.18 -6.53
N VAL A 135 -17.88 6.54 -7.65
CA VAL A 135 -18.71 7.15 -8.72
C VAL A 135 -20.06 7.54 -8.14
N GLY A 136 -20.61 8.70 -8.54
CA GLY A 136 -21.88 9.22 -8.01
C GLY A 136 -21.79 9.90 -6.64
N ALA A 137 -20.68 9.79 -5.89
CA ALA A 137 -20.55 10.35 -4.54
C ALA A 137 -20.46 11.90 -4.46
N GLY A 138 -20.66 12.60 -5.58
CA GLY A 138 -20.64 14.07 -5.65
C GLY A 138 -19.24 14.69 -5.58
N LYS A 139 -18.23 14.05 -6.20
CA LYS A 139 -16.86 14.58 -6.29
C LYS A 139 -16.79 15.95 -6.98
N THR A 140 -17.49 16.12 -8.10
CA THR A 140 -17.54 17.38 -8.85
C THR A 140 -18.04 18.52 -7.99
N MET A 141 -19.16 18.31 -7.27
CA MET A 141 -19.70 19.28 -6.32
C MET A 141 -18.72 19.61 -5.20
N THR A 142 -18.03 18.59 -4.68
CA THR A 142 -17.01 18.76 -3.62
C THR A 142 -15.85 19.64 -4.10
N ILE A 143 -15.37 19.42 -5.33
CA ILE A 143 -14.28 20.20 -5.93
C ILE A 143 -14.73 21.65 -6.17
N ALA A 144 -15.91 21.84 -6.77
CA ALA A 144 -16.45 23.18 -7.03
C ALA A 144 -16.62 23.99 -5.73
N ALA A 145 -17.22 23.39 -4.70
CA ALA A 145 -17.36 24.01 -3.38
C ALA A 145 -16.00 24.31 -2.73
N GLY A 146 -15.02 23.41 -2.86
CA GLY A 146 -13.65 23.64 -2.40
C GLY A 146 -12.95 24.81 -3.09
N VAL A 147 -13.16 24.99 -4.39
CA VAL A 147 -12.64 26.14 -5.16
C VAL A 147 -13.32 27.43 -4.71
N MET A 148 -14.65 27.43 -4.60
CA MET A 148 -15.42 28.60 -4.17
C MET A 148 -15.06 29.02 -2.75
N GLU A 149 -14.88 28.07 -1.84
CA GLU A 149 -14.50 28.37 -0.46
C GLU A 149 -13.08 28.92 -0.36
N GLN A 150 -12.12 28.38 -1.12
CA GLN A 150 -10.76 28.95 -1.20
C GLN A 150 -10.77 30.38 -1.77
N ARG A 151 -11.61 30.65 -2.79
CA ARG A 151 -11.81 32.02 -3.33
C ARG A 151 -12.35 32.95 -2.26
N ARG A 152 -13.40 32.53 -1.55
CA ARG A 152 -14.06 33.33 -0.50
C ARG A 152 -13.11 33.66 0.65
N LEU A 153 -12.28 32.69 1.04
CA LEU A 153 -11.26 32.85 2.08
C LEU A 153 -10.02 33.63 1.61
N GLY A 154 -9.97 34.06 0.34
CA GLY A 154 -8.82 34.78 -0.22
C GLY A 154 -7.56 33.93 -0.42
N LEU A 155 -7.67 32.60 -0.33
CA LEU A 155 -6.54 31.67 -0.49
C LEU A 155 -6.10 31.53 -1.94
N ILE A 156 -7.00 31.79 -2.89
CA ILE A 156 -6.71 31.74 -4.34
C ILE A 156 -7.32 32.93 -5.08
N ALA A 157 -6.57 33.49 -6.03
CA ALA A 157 -7.01 34.59 -6.89
C ALA A 157 -7.53 34.12 -8.27
N LYS A 158 -7.07 32.96 -8.75
CA LYS A 158 -7.50 32.35 -10.01
C LYS A 158 -7.68 30.84 -9.81
N ALA A 159 -8.73 30.29 -10.42
CA ALA A 159 -9.03 28.87 -10.38
C ALA A 159 -9.06 28.33 -11.80
N MET A 160 -8.53 27.11 -11.99
CA MET A 160 -8.58 26.37 -13.25
C MET A 160 -9.09 24.97 -12.93
N LEU A 161 -10.09 24.51 -13.68
CA LEU A 161 -10.63 23.16 -13.59
C LEU A 161 -10.42 22.48 -14.94
N VAL A 162 -9.67 21.39 -14.95
CA VAL A 162 -9.43 20.59 -16.16
C VAL A 162 -10.29 19.34 -16.08
N VAL A 163 -11.08 19.10 -17.11
CA VAL A 163 -11.96 17.93 -17.22
C VAL A 163 -11.77 17.27 -18.59
N PRO A 164 -11.96 15.93 -18.70
CA PRO A 164 -12.04 15.29 -19.99
C PRO A 164 -13.17 15.88 -20.84
N GLY A 165 -12.95 16.07 -22.14
CA GLY A 165 -13.93 16.72 -23.03
C GLY A 165 -15.29 16.03 -23.07
N HIS A 166 -15.33 14.69 -22.93
CA HIS A 166 -16.58 13.92 -22.90
C HIS A 166 -17.45 14.15 -21.65
N CYS A 167 -16.98 14.89 -20.65
CA CYS A 167 -17.75 15.26 -19.46
C CYS A 167 -18.50 16.59 -19.59
N LEU A 168 -18.31 17.33 -20.70
CA LEU A 168 -18.87 18.67 -20.93
C LEU A 168 -19.98 18.72 -21.99
N ALA A 169 -20.27 17.58 -22.63
CA ALA A 169 -21.29 17.45 -23.68
C ALA A 169 -22.66 17.12 -23.09
#